data_AF-A0A2A2ZBG9-F1
#
_entry.id   AF-A0A2A2ZBG9-F1
#
_cell.length_a   1.000
_cell.length_b   1.000
_cell.length_c   1.000
_cell.angle_alpha   90.00
_cell.angle_beta   90.00
_cell.angle_gamma   90.00
#
_symmetry.space_group_name_H-M   'P 1'
#
loop_
_entity.id
_entity.type
_entity.pdbx_description
1 polymer ?
#
loop_
_entity_poly.entity_id
_entity_poly.type
_entity_poly.pdbx_seq_one_letter_code
_entity_poly.pdbx_strand_id
1 'polypeptide(L)'
;MSSERISVDPASLRTAADGNAAAASQLDDYSRACKQWISDVEQEFLRCHGPVAAPVGTAMRAFFDHVGEQATGASGEHSAMGDNLTNAAGRYEDADHAGATAVNAAAGGAL
;
A
#
# COMPACT_ATOMS: atom_id res chain seq x y z
N MET A 1 -23.11 -17.18 -10.00
CA MET A 1 -22.80 -15.92 -10.72
C MET A 1 -21.70 -16.24 -11.72
N SER A 2 -21.95 -16.05 -13.01
CA SER A 2 -20.93 -16.21 -14.04
C SER A 2 -20.05 -14.97 -14.01
N SER A 3 -18.78 -15.09 -13.62
CA SER A 3 -17.81 -14.03 -13.90
C SER A 3 -17.69 -13.93 -15.42
N GLU A 4 -18.27 -12.89 -16.01
CA GLU A 4 -17.85 -12.46 -17.34
C GLU A 4 -16.33 -12.30 -17.34
N ARG A 5 -15.68 -12.70 -18.44
CA ARG A 5 -14.24 -12.50 -18.60
C ARG A 5 -13.99 -11.00 -18.64
N ILE A 6 -13.57 -10.42 -17.53
CA ILE A 6 -13.03 -9.07 -17.51
C ILE A 6 -11.73 -9.12 -18.31
N SER A 7 -11.70 -8.42 -19.44
CA SER A 7 -10.45 -8.15 -20.14
C SER A 7 -9.66 -7.18 -19.28
N VAL A 8 -8.74 -7.72 -18.48
CA VAL A 8 -7.86 -6.92 -17.63
C VAL A 8 -6.56 -6.68 -18.37
N ASP A 9 -6.28 -5.43 -18.68
CA ASP A 9 -5.02 -5.02 -19.31
C ASP A 9 -3.88 -4.98 -18.26
N PRO A 10 -2.73 -5.67 -18.51
CA PRO A 10 -1.57 -5.65 -17.62
C PRO A 10 -1.03 -4.25 -17.31
N ALA A 11 -1.11 -3.30 -18.24
CA ALA A 11 -0.63 -1.94 -17.99
C ALA A 11 -1.50 -1.22 -16.94
N SER A 12 -2.83 -1.38 -17.04
CA SER A 12 -3.78 -0.87 -16.04
C SER A 12 -3.55 -1.46 -14.64
N LEU A 13 -3.19 -2.75 -14.55
CA LEU A 13 -2.82 -3.37 -13.27
C LEU A 13 -1.54 -2.77 -12.68
N ARG A 14 -0.53 -2.48 -13.50
CA ARG A 14 0.70 -1.80 -13.04
C ARG A 14 0.43 -0.38 -12.56
N THR A 15 -0.39 0.39 -13.27
CA THR A 15 -0.81 1.72 -12.81
C THR A 15 -1.51 1.65 -11.45
N ALA A 16 -2.37 0.66 -11.25
CA ALA A 16 -3.01 0.44 -9.95
C ALA A 16 -2.00 0.00 -8.87
N ALA A 17 -0.97 -0.77 -9.23
CA ALA A 17 0.11 -1.13 -8.32
C ALA A 17 0.93 0.09 -7.88
N ASP A 18 1.28 0.98 -8.82
CA ASP A 18 1.97 2.24 -8.53
C ASP A 18 1.13 3.13 -7.60
N GLY A 19 -0.18 3.19 -7.82
CA GLY A 19 -1.10 3.91 -6.93
C GLY A 19 -1.11 3.36 -5.51
N ASN A 20 -1.04 2.04 -5.35
CA ASN A 20 -0.92 1.40 -4.04
C ASN A 20 0.43 1.67 -3.38
N ALA A 21 1.53 1.62 -4.13
CA ALA A 21 2.85 1.96 -3.62
C ALA A 21 2.92 3.43 -3.16
N ALA A 22 2.31 4.35 -3.91
CA ALA A 22 2.21 5.76 -3.53
C ALA A 22 1.36 5.96 -2.26
N ALA A 23 0.25 5.24 -2.12
CA ALA A 23 -0.59 5.29 -0.92
C ALA A 23 0.16 4.77 0.33
N ALA A 24 0.86 3.63 0.20
CA ALA A 24 1.70 3.08 1.27
C ALA A 24 2.77 4.09 1.72
N SER A 25 3.49 4.70 0.76
CA SER A 25 4.49 5.73 1.06
C SER A 25 3.90 6.93 1.81
N GLN A 26 2.70 7.40 1.41
CA GLN A 26 2.04 8.52 2.09
C GLN A 26 1.62 8.17 3.52
N LEU A 27 1.17 6.93 3.76
CA LEU A 27 0.81 6.45 5.10
C LEU A 27 2.05 6.31 6.01
N ASP A 28 3.17 5.82 5.47
CA ASP A 28 4.44 5.74 6.19
C ASP A 28 4.95 7.14 6.57
N ASP A 29 4.88 8.09 5.65
CA ASP A 29 5.26 9.49 5.88
C ASP A 29 4.35 10.15 6.92
N TYR A 30 3.04 9.91 6.85
CA TYR A 30 2.08 10.38 7.85
C TYR A 30 2.37 9.81 9.25
N SER A 31 2.62 8.50 9.35
CA SER A 31 2.97 7.84 10.62
C SER A 31 4.26 8.42 11.21
N ARG A 32 5.28 8.67 10.37
CA ARG A 32 6.53 9.30 10.79
C ARG A 32 6.33 10.73 11.27
N ALA A 33 5.51 11.51 10.56
CA ALA A 33 5.18 12.89 10.94
C ALA A 33 4.42 12.95 12.27
N CYS A 34 3.46 12.06 12.51
CA CYS A 34 2.74 11.98 13.77
C CYS A 34 3.67 11.65 14.95
N LYS A 35 4.58 10.68 14.76
CA LYS A 35 5.58 10.30 15.78
C LYS A 35 6.55 11.44 16.12
N GLN A 36 6.99 12.20 15.11
CA GLN A 36 7.84 13.36 15.34
C GLN A 36 7.06 14.46 16.09
N TRP A 37 5.86 14.78 15.62
CA TRP A 37 5.03 15.82 16.22
C TRP A 37 4.71 15.54 17.69
N ILE A 38 4.36 14.29 18.06
CA ILE A 38 4.07 13.96 19.46
C ILE A 38 5.31 14.09 20.35
N SER A 39 6.49 13.68 19.85
CA SER A 39 7.75 13.84 20.56
C SER A 39 8.06 15.32 20.85
N ASP A 40 7.80 16.20 19.89
CA ASP A 40 8.03 17.64 20.04
C ASP A 40 7.01 18.27 21.00
N VAL A 41 5.73 17.89 20.88
CA VAL A 41 4.64 18.41 21.72
C VAL A 41 4.79 17.97 23.18
N GLU A 42 5.17 16.72 23.45
CA GLU A 42 5.36 16.27 24.83
C GLU A 42 6.50 17.01 25.54
N GLN A 43 7.60 17.29 24.83
CA GLN A 43 8.69 18.09 25.38
C GLN A 43 8.22 19.51 25.73
N GLU A 44 7.46 20.14 24.83
CA GLU A 44 6.94 21.49 25.04
C GLU A 44 5.87 21.53 26.15
N PHE A 45 5.03 20.51 26.24
CA PHE A 45 3.98 20.42 27.24
C PHE A 45 4.56 20.25 28.66
N LEU A 46 5.58 19.40 28.81
CA LEU A 46 6.33 19.27 30.07
C LEU A 46 7.05 20.57 30.44
N ARG A 47 7.60 21.28 29.45
CA ARG A 47 8.28 22.58 29.65
C ARG A 47 7.31 23.66 30.15
N CYS A 48 6.10 23.74 29.59
CA CYS A 48 5.13 24.80 29.87
C CYS A 48 4.26 24.54 31.10
N HIS A 49 3.91 23.28 31.38
CA HIS A 49 2.93 22.92 32.42
C HIS A 49 3.53 22.08 33.56
N GLY A 50 4.80 21.72 33.46
CA GLY A 50 5.50 20.95 34.47
C GLY A 50 4.95 19.53 34.64
N PRO A 51 5.32 18.83 35.74
CA PRO A 51 5.02 17.42 35.92
C PRO A 51 3.53 17.12 36.17
N VAL A 52 2.73 18.11 36.59
CA VAL A 52 1.28 17.92 36.82
C VAL A 52 0.53 17.56 35.52
N ALA A 53 1.14 17.89 34.38
CA ALA A 53 0.60 17.69 33.05
C ALA A 53 1.03 16.34 32.42
N ALA A 54 1.91 15.58 33.09
CA ALA A 54 2.42 14.30 32.59
C ALA A 54 1.33 13.27 32.19
N PRO A 55 0.18 13.16 32.88
CA PRO A 55 -0.89 12.24 32.46
C PRO A 55 -1.48 12.57 31.08
N VAL A 56 -1.58 13.86 30.75
CA VAL A 56 -2.08 14.31 29.43
C VAL A 56 -1.08 13.93 28.35
N GLY A 57 0.22 14.15 28.57
CA GLY A 57 1.27 13.71 27.64
C GLY A 57 1.22 12.19 27.39
N THR A 58 1.07 11.40 28.46
CA THR A 58 0.94 9.94 28.36
C THR A 58 -0.29 9.52 27.53
N ALA A 59 -1.44 10.16 27.76
CA ALA A 59 -2.66 9.87 27.02
C ALA A 59 -2.53 10.24 25.54
N MET A 60 -1.90 11.37 25.23
CA MET A 60 -1.63 11.78 23.84
C MET A 60 -0.70 10.80 23.15
N ARG A 61 0.41 10.39 23.80
CA ARG A 61 1.32 9.38 23.25
C ARG A 61 0.60 8.08 22.93
N ALA A 62 -0.19 7.54 23.86
CA ALA A 62 -0.94 6.31 23.63
C ALA A 62 -1.91 6.44 22.44
N PHE A 63 -2.57 7.59 22.28
CA PHE A 63 -3.45 7.84 21.13
C PHE A 63 -2.67 7.86 19.81
N PHE A 64 -1.55 8.59 19.74
CA PHE A 64 -0.77 8.70 18.51
C PHE A 64 0.01 7.44 18.16
N ASP A 65 0.42 6.66 19.16
CA ASP A 65 0.97 5.31 18.94
C ASP A 65 -0.07 4.44 18.25
N HIS A 66 -1.33 4.44 18.74
CA HIS A 66 -2.42 3.71 18.10
C HIS A 66 -2.71 4.18 16.68
N VAL A 67 -2.73 5.50 16.42
CA VAL A 67 -2.88 6.05 15.06
C VAL A 67 -1.72 5.60 14.17
N GLY A 68 -0.49 5.61 14.69
CA GLY A 68 0.69 5.16 13.97
C GLY A 68 0.65 3.67 13.61
N GLU A 69 0.11 2.82 14.48
CA GLU A 69 -0.13 1.40 14.21
C GLU A 69 -1.15 1.21 13.08
N GLN A 70 -2.27 1.93 13.11
CA GLN A 70 -3.29 1.88 12.07
C GLN A 70 -2.75 2.32 10.71
N ALA A 71 -1.98 3.43 10.67
CA ALA A 71 -1.33 3.90 9.46
C ALA A 71 -0.31 2.88 8.92
N THR A 72 0.45 2.24 9.81
CA THR A 72 1.42 1.18 9.43
C THR A 72 0.69 -0.04 8.85
N GLY A 73 -0.42 -0.46 9.47
CA GLY A 73 -1.24 -1.56 8.98
C GLY A 73 -1.79 -1.29 7.58
N ALA A 74 -2.42 -0.13 7.40
CA ALA A 74 -2.97 0.30 6.10
C ALA A 74 -1.88 0.44 5.03
N SER A 75 -0.68 0.94 5.39
CA SER A 75 0.47 0.98 4.49
C SER A 75 0.85 -0.43 4.01
N GLY A 76 0.94 -1.39 4.92
CA GLY A 76 1.22 -2.79 4.59
C GLY A 76 0.16 -3.43 3.70
N GLU A 77 -1.13 -3.13 3.91
CA GLU A 77 -2.21 -3.60 3.04
C GLU A 77 -2.08 -3.05 1.61
N HIS A 78 -1.77 -1.75 1.48
CA HIS A 78 -1.52 -1.14 0.18
C HIS A 78 -0.29 -1.74 -0.50
N SER A 79 0.84 -1.91 0.20
CA SER A 79 2.02 -2.58 -0.37
C SER A 79 1.71 -3.98 -0.87
N ALA A 80 1.02 -4.80 -0.06
CA ALA A 80 0.65 -6.16 -0.44
C ALA A 80 -0.31 -6.19 -1.65
N MET A 81 -1.23 -5.23 -1.74
CA MET A 81 -2.09 -5.08 -2.92
C MET A 81 -1.28 -4.71 -4.16
N GLY A 82 -0.31 -3.79 -4.03
CA GLY A 82 0.61 -3.42 -5.12
C GLY A 82 1.38 -4.62 -5.66
N ASP A 83 1.91 -5.47 -4.77
CA ASP A 83 2.60 -6.71 -5.14
C ASP A 83 1.65 -7.68 -5.86
N ASN A 84 0.44 -7.85 -5.35
CA ASN A 84 -0.58 -8.73 -5.95
C ASN A 84 -0.97 -8.27 -7.36
N LEU A 85 -1.13 -6.96 -7.58
CA LEU A 85 -1.44 -6.37 -8.88
C LEU A 85 -0.29 -6.54 -9.86
N THR A 86 0.94 -6.31 -9.41
CA THR A 86 2.16 -6.52 -10.23
C THR A 86 2.30 -7.99 -10.65
N ASN A 87 2.12 -8.91 -9.70
CA ASN A 87 2.16 -10.35 -9.97
C ASN A 87 1.02 -10.78 -10.91
N ALA A 88 -0.18 -10.20 -10.76
CA ALA A 88 -1.28 -10.47 -11.67
C ALA A 88 -0.98 -10.00 -13.09
N ALA A 89 -0.41 -8.79 -13.25
CA ALA A 89 0.00 -8.27 -14.55
C ALA A 89 0.96 -9.23 -15.26
N GLY A 90 1.99 -9.71 -14.58
CA GLY A 90 2.95 -10.68 -15.14
C GLY A 90 2.27 -11.98 -15.57
N ARG A 91 1.36 -12.53 -14.76
CA ARG A 91 0.62 -13.76 -15.14
C ARG A 91 -0.25 -13.57 -16.38
N TYR A 92 -0.85 -12.40 -16.56
CA TYR A 92 -1.64 -12.11 -17.77
C TYR A 92 -0.74 -12.01 -19.01
N GLU A 93 0.42 -11.35 -18.90
CA GLU A 93 1.37 -11.26 -20.02
C GLU A 93 1.95 -12.62 -20.42
N ASP A 94 2.28 -13.47 -19.44
CA ASP A 94 2.74 -14.83 -19.70
C ASP A 94 1.66 -15.65 -20.42
N ALA A 95 0.40 -15.50 -20.00
CA ALA A 95 -0.73 -16.18 -20.63
C ALA A 95 -0.97 -15.66 -22.07
N ASP A 96 -0.87 -14.35 -22.30
CA ASP A 96 -1.01 -13.74 -23.62
C ASP A 96 0.12 -14.19 -24.55
N HIS A 97 1.36 -14.25 -24.05
CA HIS A 97 2.51 -14.72 -24.81
C HIS A 97 2.39 -16.21 -25.17
N ALA A 98 1.98 -17.05 -24.22
CA ALA A 98 1.72 -18.47 -24.45
C ALA A 98 0.58 -18.69 -25.45
N GLY A 99 -0.50 -17.90 -25.33
CA GLY A 99 -1.62 -17.92 -26.26
C GLY A 99 -1.21 -17.54 -27.69
N ALA A 100 -0.48 -16.44 -27.86
CA ALA A 100 0.05 -16.00 -29.16
C ALA A 100 0.98 -17.05 -29.78
N THR A 101 1.86 -17.65 -28.98
CA THR A 101 2.76 -18.73 -29.42
C THR A 101 1.99 -19.94 -29.92
N ALA A 102 0.97 -20.39 -29.19
CA ALA A 102 0.15 -21.52 -29.57
C ALA A 102 -0.66 -21.26 -30.87
N VAL A 103 -1.22 -20.06 -31.02
CA VAL A 103 -1.96 -19.65 -32.23
C VAL A 103 -1.02 -19.61 -33.45
N ASN A 104 0.17 -19.03 -33.30
CA ASN A 104 1.15 -18.98 -34.38
C ASN A 104 1.64 -20.38 -34.78
N ALA A 105 1.84 -21.27 -33.81
CA ALA A 105 2.21 -22.67 -34.08
C ALA A 105 1.09 -23.41 -34.84
N ALA A 106 -0.18 -23.21 -34.46
CA ALA A 106 -1.32 -23.80 -35.14
C ALA A 106 -1.50 -23.25 -36.58
N ALA A 107 -1.25 -21.95 -36.79
CA ALA A 107 -1.32 -21.33 -38.12
C ALA A 107 -0.15 -21.75 -39.04
N GLY A 108 1.03 -22.02 -38.47
CA GLY A 108 2.21 -22.49 -39.21
C GLY A 108 2.21 -23.98 -39.58
N GLY A 109 1.35 -24.80 -38.96
CA GLY A 109 1.19 -26.23 -39.25
C GLY A 109 0.12 -26.57 -40.29
N ALA A 110 -0.53 -25.56 -40.88
CA ALA A 110 -1.63 -25.72 -41.84
C ALA A 110 -1.20 -25.61 -43.32
N LEU A 111 0.10 -25.83 -43.63
CA LEU A 111 0.64 -25.96 -44.99
C LEU A 111 1.15 -27.39 -45.21
#